data_AF-A0A7M3MLM6-F1
#
_entry.id   AF-A0A7M3MLM6-F1
#
_cell.length_a   1.000
_cell.length_b   1.000
_cell.length_c   1.000
_cell.angle_alpha   90.00
_cell.angle_beta   90.00
_cell.angle_gamma   90.00
#
_symmetry.space_group_name_H-M   'P 1'
#
loop_
_entity.id
_entity.type
_entity.pdbx_description
1 polymer ?
#
loop_
_entity_poly.entity_id
_entity_poly.type
_entity_poly.pdbx_seq_one_letter_code
_entity_poly.pdbx_strand_id
1 'polypeptide(L)'
;MTDTDPQPGPWTRVGTRRRALLPAVAVFVLLSLGVLVAAGSEGPAPRAPAADAGADAGADTDRSPSRSGDAHPAADRSPSPARSPRTVAISTQGGLSDGLAETVASEQDVEVVTVVRGATLGLIGTVDADGEVVDELPDGWRFPLEVLAVDPDGYHEVLGVEDVLSLAPDEGLLSESSAEVRRLGPGGELRFRDGTRITVVGVLPDELVGAAELLVPTESPLPVTTDRYLLARTAEPLNGPGRARLLELAGGGSGLEVGGEVPVLRHAAGVMPPARLKVHFGEFAYTDGPGRWIHQGASWLREYYAEESVPILGATECHRDMFPPLRAAMQELVDRGLAHLVDADDYGGCWAPRTQGSAALSSHAWGIAVDLNVAGNHYGAEPTMPEEIVEVMAAHGFTWGGDWPVPDGMHFELVVDRELPIPGQ
;
A
#
# COMPACT_ATOMS: atom_id res chain seq x y z
N MET A 1 -36.86 -72.18 -0.17
CA MET A 1 -36.23 -71.14 0.66
C MET A 1 -35.94 -69.95 -0.27
N THR A 2 -36.93 -69.38 -0.98
CA THR A 2 -38.07 -68.49 -0.61
C THR A 2 -37.60 -67.14 -0.05
N ASP A 3 -38.02 -65.97 -0.55
CA ASP A 3 -38.86 -65.62 -1.71
C ASP A 3 -38.75 -64.08 -1.95
N THR A 4 -38.84 -63.71 -3.23
CA THR A 4 -39.39 -62.51 -3.89
C THR A 4 -39.64 -61.14 -3.20
N ASP A 5 -39.26 -60.09 -3.95
CA ASP A 5 -39.92 -58.79 -4.31
C ASP A 5 -41.48 -58.77 -4.14
N PRO A 6 -42.27 -57.65 -4.22
CA PRO A 6 -41.99 -56.36 -4.89
C PRO A 6 -42.60 -55.05 -4.30
N GLN A 7 -42.29 -53.92 -4.96
CA GLN A 7 -43.00 -52.62 -4.91
C GLN A 7 -44.50 -52.72 -5.29
N PRO A 8 -45.35 -51.78 -4.83
CA PRO A 8 -45.93 -50.82 -5.79
C PRO A 8 -46.30 -49.42 -5.23
N GLY A 9 -46.03 -48.37 -6.01
CA GLY A 9 -47.05 -47.50 -6.63
C GLY A 9 -47.86 -46.46 -5.81
N PRO A 10 -48.46 -45.47 -6.50
CA PRO A 10 -48.51 -44.07 -6.04
C PRO A 10 -49.94 -43.50 -5.89
N TRP A 11 -50.23 -42.62 -4.93
CA TRP A 11 -51.44 -41.78 -4.97
C TRP A 11 -51.28 -40.41 -4.32
N THR A 12 -51.44 -39.40 -5.17
CA THR A 12 -51.84 -38.02 -4.89
C THR A 12 -53.06 -37.90 -3.96
N ARG A 13 -53.10 -36.85 -3.11
CA ARG A 13 -54.32 -36.02 -2.92
C ARG A 13 -54.03 -34.67 -2.26
N VAL A 14 -54.39 -33.65 -3.03
CA VAL A 14 -54.69 -32.25 -2.67
C VAL A 14 -55.83 -32.19 -1.64
N GLY A 15 -55.86 -31.19 -0.75
CA GLY A 15 -57.11 -30.86 -0.04
C GLY A 15 -57.03 -29.96 1.19
N THR A 16 -56.93 -28.65 0.95
CA THR A 16 -57.77 -27.59 1.56
C THR A 16 -57.96 -27.49 3.10
N ARG A 17 -57.46 -26.36 3.62
CA ARG A 17 -58.08 -25.39 4.56
C ARG A 17 -59.26 -25.87 5.43
N ARG A 18 -59.13 -25.66 6.75
CA ARG A 18 -60.17 -25.02 7.57
C ARG A 18 -59.57 -24.34 8.80
N ARG A 19 -59.96 -23.08 9.01
CA ARG A 19 -59.72 -22.24 10.18
C ARG A 19 -60.53 -22.76 11.37
N ALA A 20 -59.98 -22.68 12.58
CA ALA A 20 -60.74 -22.63 13.82
C ALA A 20 -60.02 -21.76 14.87
N LEU A 21 -60.66 -20.61 15.14
CA LEU A 21 -60.83 -19.84 16.37
C LEU A 21 -59.80 -19.98 17.53
N LEU A 22 -59.30 -18.82 17.95
CA LEU A 22 -58.54 -18.51 19.17
C LEU A 22 -59.30 -18.87 20.48
N PRO A 23 -58.56 -18.94 21.59
CA PRO A 23 -58.92 -18.10 22.72
C PRO A 23 -57.76 -17.21 23.18
N ALA A 24 -58.13 -15.98 23.57
CA ALA A 24 -57.27 -15.01 24.21
C ALA A 24 -56.78 -15.52 25.58
N VAL A 25 -55.49 -15.32 25.85
CA VAL A 25 -54.93 -15.36 27.20
C VAL A 25 -54.38 -13.97 27.49
N ALA A 26 -54.93 -13.36 28.53
CA ALA A 26 -54.47 -12.11 29.12
C ALA A 26 -53.03 -12.27 29.64
N VAL A 27 -52.15 -11.36 29.22
CA VAL A 27 -50.82 -11.22 29.81
C VAL A 27 -50.81 -9.98 30.69
N PHE A 28 -50.61 -10.23 31.98
CA PHE A 28 -50.29 -9.23 32.99
C PHE A 28 -48.98 -8.52 32.64
N VAL A 29 -49.03 -7.18 32.70
CA VAL A 29 -47.84 -6.32 32.70
C VAL A 29 -47.13 -6.50 34.04
N LEU A 30 -45.88 -6.97 33.99
CA LEU A 30 -44.91 -6.82 35.07
C LEU A 30 -43.62 -6.27 34.45
N LEU A 31 -43.31 -5.03 34.83
CA LEU A 31 -42.02 -4.39 34.59
C LEU A 31 -40.92 -5.20 35.27
N SER A 32 -39.88 -5.59 34.52
CA SER A 32 -38.53 -5.72 35.06
C SER A 32 -37.52 -5.59 33.92
N LEU A 33 -36.49 -4.78 34.18
CA LEU A 33 -35.35 -4.39 33.35
C LEU A 33 -34.90 -5.45 32.34
N GLY A 34 -35.06 -5.13 31.05
CA GLY A 34 -34.37 -5.78 29.95
C GLY A 34 -33.13 -4.98 29.56
N VAL A 35 -31.97 -5.64 29.65
CA VAL A 35 -30.71 -5.23 29.02
C VAL A 35 -30.96 -5.01 27.53
N LEU A 36 -30.79 -3.79 27.08
CA LEU A 36 -30.82 -3.44 25.67
C LEU A 36 -29.46 -3.81 25.07
N VAL A 37 -29.43 -4.84 24.23
CA VAL A 37 -28.36 -5.02 23.24
C VAL A 37 -28.53 -3.88 22.24
N ALA A 38 -27.79 -2.79 22.47
CA ALA A 38 -27.64 -1.74 21.48
C ALA A 38 -26.59 -2.23 20.47
N ALA A 39 -27.03 -2.45 19.23
CA ALA A 39 -26.17 -2.34 18.08
C ALA A 39 -25.60 -0.91 18.11
N GLY A 40 -24.31 -0.80 18.46
CA GLY A 40 -23.61 0.47 18.46
C GLY A 40 -23.37 0.89 17.03
N SER A 41 -24.12 1.89 16.58
CA SER A 41 -23.68 2.83 15.58
C SER A 41 -22.31 3.37 16.00
N GLU A 42 -21.26 3.04 15.26
CA GLU A 42 -20.00 3.78 15.35
C GLU A 42 -20.31 5.22 14.91
N GLY A 43 -20.28 6.14 15.87
CA GLY A 43 -20.35 7.57 15.58
C GLY A 43 -19.11 8.03 14.80
N PRO A 44 -19.10 9.28 14.33
CA PRO A 44 -17.96 9.83 13.59
C PRO A 44 -16.66 9.60 14.37
N ALA A 45 -15.60 9.28 13.65
CA ALA A 45 -14.27 9.06 14.21
C ALA A 45 -13.93 10.20 15.19
N PRO A 46 -13.41 9.90 16.39
CA PRO A 46 -13.01 10.95 17.30
C PRO A 46 -11.96 11.81 16.61
N ARG A 47 -12.14 13.14 16.68
CA ARG A 47 -11.09 14.10 16.34
C ARG A 47 -9.78 13.65 16.99
N ALA A 48 -8.69 13.76 16.23
CA ALA A 48 -7.34 13.56 16.75
C ALA A 48 -7.24 14.25 18.12
N PRO A 49 -6.70 13.58 19.16
CA PRO A 49 -6.35 14.30 20.37
C PRO A 49 -5.42 15.44 19.93
N ALA A 50 -5.76 16.67 20.34
CA ALA A 50 -4.91 17.82 20.11
C ALA A 50 -3.49 17.41 20.49
N ALA A 51 -2.55 17.57 19.55
CA ALA A 51 -1.15 17.36 19.82
C ALA A 51 -0.80 18.21 21.03
N ASP A 52 -0.69 17.57 22.20
CA ASP A 52 0.03 18.18 23.29
C ASP A 52 1.46 18.20 22.77
N ALA A 53 1.86 19.34 22.22
CA ALA A 53 3.21 19.66 21.83
C ALA A 53 4.07 19.78 23.10
N GLY A 54 4.05 18.73 23.93
CA GLY A 54 5.14 18.41 24.81
C GLY A 54 6.29 18.04 23.90
N ALA A 55 7.16 19.01 23.64
CA ALA A 55 8.49 18.78 23.14
C ALA A 55 9.23 17.91 24.17
N ASP A 56 8.96 16.61 24.16
CA ASP A 56 9.92 15.64 24.64
C ASP A 56 11.10 15.64 23.65
N ALA A 57 12.30 15.38 24.15
CA ALA A 57 13.54 15.41 23.39
C ALA A 57 13.52 14.34 22.29
N GLY A 58 12.79 14.61 21.20
CA GLY A 58 12.65 13.76 20.04
C GLY A 58 13.97 13.68 19.27
N ALA A 59 14.17 12.55 18.59
CA ALA A 59 15.30 12.33 17.71
C ALA A 59 15.48 13.52 16.76
N ASP A 60 16.64 14.18 16.80
CA ASP A 60 17.00 15.32 15.94
C ASP A 60 17.68 14.79 14.66
N THR A 61 17.05 13.79 14.02
CA THR A 61 17.64 13.00 12.92
C THR A 61 16.69 12.79 11.76
N ASP A 62 15.57 13.53 11.70
CA ASP A 62 14.68 13.45 10.55
C ASP A 62 15.31 14.09 9.31
N ARG A 63 15.04 13.51 8.13
CA ARG A 63 15.77 13.86 6.90
C ARG A 63 14.93 14.77 6.02
N SER A 64 15.58 15.84 5.54
CA SER A 64 14.97 16.74 4.55
C SER A 64 14.93 16.09 3.15
N PRO A 65 13.90 16.34 2.33
CA PRO A 65 13.86 16.01 0.92
C PRO A 65 15.12 16.49 0.22
N SER A 66 15.71 15.62 -0.56
CA SER A 66 16.78 15.99 -1.46
C SER A 66 16.19 16.73 -2.66
N ARG A 67 16.33 18.06 -2.66
CA ARG A 67 16.09 18.88 -3.85
C ARG A 67 17.28 18.80 -4.81
N SER A 68 17.69 17.60 -5.20
CA SER A 68 18.70 17.43 -6.23
C SER A 68 18.01 17.43 -7.60
N GLY A 69 17.92 18.62 -8.21
CA GLY A 69 17.36 18.84 -9.54
C GLY A 69 18.32 18.49 -10.67
N ASP A 70 19.25 17.56 -10.46
CA ASP A 70 20.20 17.16 -11.47
C ASP A 70 19.67 15.90 -12.18
N ALA A 71 18.95 16.14 -13.27
CA ALA A 71 18.68 15.12 -14.27
C ALA A 71 20.01 14.50 -14.70
N HIS A 72 20.31 13.31 -14.19
CA HIS A 72 21.41 12.51 -14.68
C HIS A 72 21.20 12.31 -16.19
N PRO A 73 22.24 12.52 -17.03
CA PRO A 73 22.09 12.30 -18.45
C PRO A 73 21.65 10.86 -18.66
N ALA A 74 20.52 10.68 -19.36
CA ALA A 74 20.04 9.40 -19.80
C ALA A 74 21.14 8.76 -20.67
N ALA A 75 22.00 7.97 -20.05
CA ALA A 75 22.86 7.06 -20.77
C ALA A 75 21.94 6.17 -21.61
N ASP A 76 22.40 5.82 -22.81
CA ASP A 76 21.75 4.89 -23.72
C ASP A 76 21.67 3.51 -23.04
N ARG A 77 20.69 3.36 -22.13
CA ARG A 77 20.42 2.14 -21.38
C ARG A 77 19.63 1.25 -22.33
N SER A 78 20.17 0.08 -22.66
CA SER A 78 19.38 -1.02 -23.21
C SER A 78 18.04 -1.11 -22.46
N PRO A 79 16.91 -1.39 -23.14
CA PRO A 79 15.62 -1.42 -22.47
C PRO A 79 15.68 -2.39 -21.29
N SER A 80 15.47 -1.87 -20.08
CA SER A 80 15.50 -2.64 -18.85
C SER A 80 14.48 -3.79 -18.94
N PRO A 81 14.85 -5.03 -18.56
CA PRO A 81 13.90 -6.14 -18.50
C PRO A 81 12.66 -5.83 -17.66
N ALA A 82 12.78 -4.97 -16.64
CA ALA A 82 11.65 -4.49 -15.84
C ALA A 82 10.66 -3.60 -16.63
N ARG A 83 11.12 -2.97 -17.72
CA ARG A 83 10.29 -2.16 -18.64
C ARG A 83 9.83 -2.95 -19.88
N SER A 84 10.14 -4.24 -19.96
CA SER A 84 9.70 -5.09 -21.07
C SER A 84 8.22 -5.42 -20.95
N PRO A 85 7.43 -5.35 -22.04
CA PRO A 85 6.02 -5.77 -22.03
C PRO A 85 5.85 -7.30 -21.88
N ARG A 86 6.96 -8.04 -21.79
CA ARG A 86 7.01 -9.47 -21.47
C ARG A 86 7.19 -9.73 -19.97
N THR A 87 7.47 -8.71 -19.16
CA THR A 87 7.68 -8.87 -17.73
C THR A 87 6.44 -8.36 -17.01
N VAL A 88 5.92 -9.16 -16.08
CA VAL A 88 4.67 -8.84 -15.38
C VAL A 88 4.84 -9.00 -13.89
N ALA A 89 4.12 -8.19 -13.12
CA ALA A 89 3.96 -8.35 -11.68
C ALA A 89 2.51 -8.74 -11.38
N ILE A 90 2.32 -9.79 -10.58
CA ILE A 90 0.99 -10.26 -10.14
C ILE A 90 0.94 -10.15 -8.63
N SER A 91 -0.06 -9.45 -8.10
CA SER A 91 -0.24 -9.28 -6.66
C SER A 91 -1.68 -9.57 -6.26
N THR A 92 -1.88 -9.90 -4.99
CA THR A 92 -3.19 -10.18 -4.40
C THR A 92 -3.34 -9.43 -3.08
N GLN A 93 -4.58 -9.19 -2.68
CA GLN A 93 -4.86 -8.61 -1.36
C GLN A 93 -4.37 -9.55 -0.25
N GLY A 94 -3.61 -9.03 0.71
CA GLY A 94 -3.17 -9.78 1.90
C GLY A 94 -1.97 -10.72 1.70
N GLY A 95 -1.46 -10.86 0.48
CA GLY A 95 -0.37 -11.77 0.13
C GLY A 95 -0.80 -12.86 -0.86
N LEU A 96 0.16 -13.48 -1.52
CA LEU A 96 -0.09 -14.49 -2.55
C LEU A 96 -0.75 -15.74 -1.95
N SER A 97 -1.71 -16.32 -2.68
CA SER A 97 -2.31 -17.59 -2.28
C SER A 97 -1.33 -18.76 -2.50
N ASP A 98 -1.36 -19.73 -1.59
CA ASP A 98 -0.59 -20.97 -1.72
C ASP A 98 -0.77 -21.62 -3.10
N GLY A 99 0.34 -22.00 -3.75
CA GLY A 99 0.31 -22.67 -5.04
C GLY A 99 0.16 -21.75 -6.27
N LEU A 100 -0.01 -20.43 -6.08
CA LEU A 100 -0.19 -19.51 -7.20
C LEU A 100 1.05 -19.43 -8.09
N ALA A 101 2.25 -19.39 -7.50
CA ALA A 101 3.51 -19.35 -8.23
C ALA A 101 3.65 -20.57 -9.16
N GLU A 102 3.40 -21.76 -8.64
CA GLU A 102 3.46 -23.02 -9.38
C GLU A 102 2.39 -23.09 -10.46
N THR A 103 1.19 -22.59 -10.17
CA THR A 103 0.09 -22.54 -11.14
C THR A 103 0.43 -21.63 -12.30
N VAL A 104 0.91 -20.41 -12.04
CA VAL A 104 1.33 -19.45 -13.08
C VAL A 104 2.52 -19.98 -13.87
N ALA A 105 3.49 -20.62 -13.21
CA ALA A 105 4.65 -21.23 -13.88
C ALA A 105 4.28 -22.40 -14.81
N SER A 106 3.08 -22.99 -14.64
CA SER A 106 2.59 -24.07 -15.50
C SER A 106 1.86 -23.59 -16.76
N GLU A 107 1.59 -22.29 -16.87
CA GLU A 107 0.93 -21.71 -18.04
C GLU A 107 1.86 -21.70 -19.26
N GLN A 108 1.34 -22.06 -20.42
CA GLN A 108 2.13 -22.28 -21.64
C GLN A 108 2.94 -21.06 -22.08
N ASP A 109 2.43 -19.86 -21.83
CA ASP A 109 3.04 -18.60 -22.26
C ASP A 109 3.95 -17.97 -21.20
N VAL A 110 4.16 -18.63 -20.06
CA VAL A 110 5.05 -18.18 -18.98
C VAL A 110 6.37 -18.97 -19.05
N GLU A 111 7.49 -18.25 -19.17
CA GLU A 111 8.82 -18.86 -19.26
C GLU A 111 9.42 -19.11 -17.86
N VAL A 112 9.28 -18.13 -16.97
CA VAL A 112 9.87 -18.14 -15.64
C VAL A 112 9.02 -17.32 -14.68
N VAL A 113 8.99 -17.74 -13.42
CA VAL A 113 8.34 -17.05 -12.31
C VAL A 113 9.30 -17.00 -11.13
N THR A 114 9.29 -15.90 -10.39
CA THR A 114 9.90 -15.79 -9.07
C THR A 114 8.94 -15.12 -8.09
N VAL A 115 9.00 -15.55 -6.83
CA VAL A 115 8.23 -14.95 -5.74
C VAL A 115 9.06 -13.83 -5.12
N VAL A 116 8.45 -12.67 -4.95
CA VAL A 116 9.03 -11.57 -4.20
C VAL A 116 8.37 -11.48 -2.84
N ARG A 117 9.16 -11.70 -1.78
CA ARG A 117 8.72 -11.49 -0.40
C ARG A 117 8.91 -10.05 0.00
N GLY A 118 8.03 -9.51 0.83
CA GLY A 118 8.11 -8.12 1.29
C GLY A 118 7.74 -7.93 2.75
N ALA A 119 8.40 -7.00 3.41
CA ALA A 119 8.09 -6.56 4.77
C ALA A 119 8.47 -5.10 4.98
N THR A 120 7.81 -4.44 5.94
CA THR A 120 8.27 -3.17 6.49
C THR A 120 8.94 -3.42 7.84
N LEU A 121 10.24 -3.16 7.93
CA LEU A 121 11.06 -3.39 9.11
C LEU A 121 11.46 -2.07 9.79
N GLY A 122 11.93 -2.16 11.02
CA GLY A 122 12.44 -1.01 11.77
C GLY A 122 13.95 -0.87 11.67
N LEU A 123 14.43 0.11 10.92
CA LEU A 123 15.84 0.49 10.86
C LEU A 123 16.16 1.42 12.04
N ILE A 124 17.20 1.10 12.81
CA ILE A 124 17.57 1.86 14.02
C ILE A 124 18.84 2.69 13.85
N GLY A 125 19.61 2.43 12.80
CA GLY A 125 20.80 3.21 12.49
C GLY A 125 21.53 2.71 11.26
N THR A 126 22.49 3.50 10.82
CA THR A 126 23.30 3.23 9.63
C THR A 126 24.75 3.69 9.83
N VAL A 127 25.67 3.05 9.12
CA VAL A 127 27.09 3.40 9.09
C VAL A 127 27.58 3.38 7.65
N ASP A 128 28.44 4.33 7.27
CA ASP A 128 29.01 4.37 5.93
C ASP A 128 30.20 3.39 5.76
N ALA A 129 30.78 3.37 4.56
CA ALA A 129 31.89 2.48 4.23
C ALA A 129 33.19 2.76 5.01
N ASP A 130 33.34 3.97 5.57
CA ASP A 130 34.50 4.35 6.37
C ASP A 130 34.30 4.01 7.86
N GLY A 131 33.11 3.53 8.24
CA GLY A 131 32.76 3.21 9.62
C GLY A 131 32.17 4.38 10.40
N GLU A 132 31.86 5.50 9.73
CA GLU A 132 31.25 6.68 10.35
C GLU A 132 29.73 6.51 10.45
N VAL A 133 29.18 6.90 11.60
CA VAL A 133 27.74 6.81 11.85
C VAL A 133 27.02 7.87 11.02
N VAL A 134 26.14 7.43 10.11
CA VAL A 134 25.32 8.33 9.28
C VAL A 134 24.00 8.64 9.96
N ASP A 135 23.37 7.64 10.61
CA ASP A 135 22.20 7.83 11.45
C ASP A 135 22.25 6.94 12.70
N GLU A 136 21.83 7.51 13.82
CA GLU A 136 21.67 6.81 15.10
C GLU A 136 20.40 7.31 15.77
N LEU A 137 19.44 6.40 15.97
CA LEU A 137 18.17 6.72 16.60
C LEU A 137 18.20 6.43 18.10
N PRO A 138 17.50 7.23 18.93
CA PRO A 138 17.29 6.90 20.33
C PRO A 138 16.53 5.58 20.50
N ASP A 139 16.70 4.95 21.66
CA ASP A 139 16.01 3.72 22.00
C ASP A 139 14.49 3.82 21.77
N GLY A 140 13.93 2.81 21.10
CA GLY A 140 12.51 2.71 20.78
C GLY A 140 12.10 3.36 19.46
N TRP A 141 12.91 4.29 18.93
CA TRP A 141 12.67 4.93 17.64
C TRP A 141 13.19 4.08 16.49
N ARG A 142 12.53 4.18 15.34
CA ARG A 142 12.96 3.52 14.10
C ARG A 142 12.51 4.28 12.86
N PHE A 143 13.26 4.15 11.78
CA PHE A 143 12.77 4.46 10.44
C PHE A 143 12.01 3.24 9.88
N PRO A 144 10.84 3.43 9.24
CA PRO A 144 10.18 2.34 8.53
C PRO A 144 11.03 2.00 7.31
N LEU A 145 11.39 0.74 7.07
CA LEU A 145 12.20 0.32 5.92
C LEU A 145 11.47 -0.74 5.12
N GLU A 146 11.12 -0.47 3.86
CA GLU A 146 10.62 -1.52 2.97
C GLU A 146 11.77 -2.43 2.50
N VAL A 147 11.66 -3.72 2.83
CA VAL A 147 12.62 -4.75 2.44
C VAL A 147 11.94 -5.77 1.55
N LEU A 148 12.55 -6.09 0.41
CA LEU A 148 12.17 -7.23 -0.42
C LEU A 148 13.21 -8.34 -0.28
N ALA A 149 12.74 -9.59 -0.22
CA ALA A 149 13.59 -10.78 -0.24
C ALA A 149 13.25 -11.64 -1.46
N VAL A 150 14.27 -12.07 -2.20
CA VAL A 150 14.12 -12.75 -3.49
C VAL A 150 15.01 -13.98 -3.60
N ASP A 151 14.52 -14.98 -4.33
CA ASP A 151 15.37 -16.08 -4.80
C ASP A 151 16.34 -15.53 -5.84
N PRO A 152 17.67 -15.58 -5.61
CA PRO A 152 18.65 -14.96 -6.50
C PRO A 152 18.59 -15.47 -7.94
N ASP A 153 18.46 -16.79 -8.13
CA ASP A 153 18.47 -17.41 -9.46
C ASP A 153 17.21 -17.01 -10.23
N GLY A 154 16.04 -17.11 -9.60
CA GLY A 154 14.77 -16.73 -10.22
C GLY A 154 14.67 -15.24 -10.52
N TYR A 155 15.19 -14.38 -9.63
CA TYR A 155 15.19 -12.93 -9.84
C TYR A 155 16.12 -12.52 -10.98
N HIS A 156 17.32 -13.11 -11.03
CA HIS A 156 18.23 -12.97 -12.15
C HIS A 156 17.60 -13.47 -13.44
N GLU A 157 16.96 -14.64 -13.44
CA GLU A 157 16.37 -15.19 -14.65
C GLU A 157 15.24 -14.31 -15.18
N VAL A 158 14.41 -13.69 -14.34
CA VAL A 158 13.33 -12.79 -14.78
C VAL A 158 13.85 -11.41 -15.22
N LEU A 159 14.67 -10.76 -14.39
CA LEU A 159 15.05 -9.34 -14.55
C LEU A 159 16.49 -9.11 -15.05
N GLY A 160 17.31 -10.15 -15.16
CA GLY A 160 18.70 -10.05 -15.61
C GLY A 160 19.62 -9.31 -14.65
N VAL A 161 19.25 -9.23 -13.36
CA VAL A 161 20.08 -8.59 -12.33
C VAL A 161 21.19 -9.55 -11.94
N GLU A 162 22.43 -9.29 -12.30
CA GLU A 162 23.58 -10.16 -11.97
C GLU A 162 23.98 -10.04 -10.51
N ASP A 163 23.85 -8.85 -9.92
CA ASP A 163 24.32 -8.53 -8.56
C ASP A 163 23.66 -9.40 -7.47
N VAL A 164 22.44 -9.90 -7.70
CA VAL A 164 21.74 -10.76 -6.73
C VAL A 164 22.38 -12.15 -6.59
N LEU A 165 23.03 -12.67 -7.65
CA LEU A 165 23.61 -14.02 -7.65
C LEU A 165 24.78 -14.17 -6.68
N SER A 166 25.43 -13.06 -6.32
CA SER A 166 26.56 -13.03 -5.40
C SER A 166 26.22 -12.63 -3.97
N LEU A 167 24.95 -12.34 -3.66
CA LEU A 167 24.57 -11.85 -2.33
C LEU A 167 24.74 -12.94 -1.27
N ALA A 168 25.55 -12.64 -0.25
CA ALA A 168 25.54 -13.40 0.99
C ALA A 168 24.26 -13.10 1.81
N PRO A 169 23.86 -13.98 2.76
CA PRO A 169 22.67 -13.78 3.57
C PRO A 169 22.61 -12.43 4.32
N ASP A 170 23.76 -11.92 4.77
CA ASP A 170 23.92 -10.67 5.49
C ASP A 170 24.30 -9.48 4.58
N GLU A 171 24.12 -9.63 3.27
CA GLU A 171 24.34 -8.57 2.28
C GLU A 171 23.03 -8.13 1.63
N GLY A 172 23.02 -6.92 1.08
CA GLY A 172 21.87 -6.39 0.36
C GLY A 172 22.21 -5.28 -0.62
N LEU A 173 21.24 -4.96 -1.47
CA LEU A 173 21.32 -3.93 -2.49
C LEU A 173 20.31 -2.84 -2.18
N LEU A 174 20.73 -1.58 -2.22
CA LEU A 174 19.81 -0.44 -2.12
C LEU A 174 19.26 -0.09 -3.50
N SER A 175 18.05 0.45 -3.55
CA SER A 175 17.61 1.25 -4.70
C SER A 175 18.33 2.60 -4.74
N GLU A 176 18.41 3.23 -5.91
CA GLU A 176 18.96 4.59 -6.08
C GLU A 176 18.26 5.59 -5.13
N SER A 177 16.92 5.58 -5.08
CA SER A 177 16.14 6.42 -4.17
C SER A 177 16.46 6.13 -2.69
N SER A 178 16.64 4.86 -2.35
CA SER A 178 16.98 4.47 -0.98
C SER A 178 18.38 4.89 -0.57
N ALA A 179 19.35 4.72 -1.46
CA ALA A 179 20.73 5.15 -1.28
C ALA A 179 20.82 6.66 -1.07
N GLU A 180 20.03 7.45 -1.82
CA GLU A 180 19.91 8.90 -1.66
C GLU A 180 19.35 9.27 -0.28
N VAL A 181 18.19 8.71 0.09
CA VAL A 181 17.57 8.92 1.40
C VAL A 181 18.55 8.55 2.52
N ARG A 182 19.28 7.45 2.37
CA ARG A 182 20.21 6.95 3.39
C ARG A 182 21.57 7.64 3.41
N ARG A 183 21.97 8.31 2.32
CA ARG A 183 23.34 8.77 2.09
C ARG A 183 24.35 7.63 2.22
N LEU A 184 23.98 6.44 1.72
CA LEU A 184 24.79 5.22 1.78
C LEU A 184 25.05 4.65 0.40
N GLY A 185 26.20 4.01 0.25
CA GLY A 185 26.57 3.22 -0.92
C GLY A 185 27.22 1.90 -0.52
N PRO A 186 27.89 1.21 -1.46
CA PRO A 186 28.61 -0.03 -1.18
C PRO A 186 29.61 0.12 -0.03
N GLY A 187 29.64 -0.85 0.88
CA GLY A 187 30.40 -0.85 2.13
C GLY A 187 29.64 -0.31 3.33
N GLY A 188 28.50 0.36 3.14
CA GLY A 188 27.64 0.81 4.24
C GLY A 188 26.96 -0.34 4.99
N GLU A 189 26.51 -0.08 6.21
CA GLU A 189 25.84 -1.06 7.08
C GLU A 189 24.47 -0.52 7.53
N LEU A 190 23.43 -1.34 7.41
CA LEU A 190 22.10 -1.11 7.98
C LEU A 190 21.93 -1.90 9.27
N ARG A 191 21.41 -1.26 10.33
CA ARG A 191 21.23 -1.88 11.65
C ARG A 191 19.77 -1.99 12.04
N PHE A 192 19.36 -3.18 12.47
CA PHE A 192 18.00 -3.50 12.85
C PHE A 192 17.88 -3.78 14.36
N ARG A 193 16.67 -3.61 14.88
CA ARG A 193 16.37 -3.72 16.31
C ARG A 193 16.65 -5.10 16.92
N ASP A 194 16.57 -6.15 16.13
CA ASP A 194 16.86 -7.53 16.55
C ASP A 194 18.36 -7.83 16.62
N GLY A 195 19.21 -6.85 16.30
CA GLY A 195 20.67 -6.97 16.24
C GLY A 195 21.19 -7.37 14.86
N THR A 196 20.30 -7.63 13.90
CA THR A 196 20.67 -7.96 12.52
C THR A 196 21.38 -6.77 11.88
N ARG A 197 22.43 -7.06 11.09
CA ARG A 197 23.22 -6.10 10.33
C ARG A 197 23.23 -6.57 8.88
N ILE A 198 23.00 -5.64 7.96
CA ILE A 198 23.08 -5.92 6.52
C ILE A 198 24.15 -5.01 5.92
N THR A 199 25.12 -5.61 5.25
CA THR A 199 26.15 -4.89 4.49
C THR A 199 25.59 -4.54 3.12
N VAL A 200 25.63 -3.27 2.76
CA VAL A 200 25.27 -2.80 1.42
C VAL A 200 26.43 -3.12 0.49
N VAL A 201 26.19 -3.92 -0.55
CA VAL A 201 27.24 -4.29 -1.53
C VAL A 201 27.03 -3.66 -2.90
N GLY A 202 25.89 -3.03 -3.12
CA GLY A 202 25.53 -2.40 -4.39
C GLY A 202 24.36 -1.45 -4.27
N VAL A 203 24.21 -0.61 -5.30
CA VAL A 203 23.06 0.26 -5.52
C VAL A 203 22.55 0.00 -6.93
N LEU A 204 21.25 -0.27 -7.05
CA LEU A 204 20.60 -0.59 -8.31
C LEU A 204 19.56 0.48 -8.69
N PRO A 205 19.31 0.69 -9.99
CA PRO A 205 18.17 1.47 -10.45
C PRO A 205 16.86 1.00 -9.81
N ASP A 206 16.02 1.95 -9.41
CA ASP A 206 14.75 1.69 -8.73
C ASP A 206 13.90 0.64 -9.46
N GLU A 207 13.84 0.68 -10.80
CA GLU A 207 13.04 -0.25 -11.61
C GLU A 207 13.49 -1.71 -11.50
N LEU A 208 14.77 -1.96 -11.18
CA LEU A 208 15.33 -3.32 -11.05
C LEU A 208 15.09 -3.93 -9.68
N VAL A 209 14.59 -3.16 -8.72
CA VAL A 209 14.32 -3.61 -7.34
C VAL A 209 12.89 -3.26 -6.89
N GLY A 210 11.99 -2.96 -7.84
CA GLY A 210 10.61 -2.56 -7.55
C GLY A 210 10.50 -1.29 -6.70
N ALA A 211 11.52 -0.43 -6.73
CA ALA A 211 11.72 0.73 -5.85
C ALA A 211 11.59 0.40 -4.35
N ALA A 212 11.89 -0.83 -3.95
CA ALA A 212 12.05 -1.17 -2.55
C ALA A 212 13.28 -0.46 -1.97
N GLU A 213 13.33 -0.34 -0.65
CA GLU A 213 14.45 0.36 -0.01
C GLU A 213 15.67 -0.53 0.16
N LEU A 214 15.46 -1.84 0.36
CA LEU A 214 16.52 -2.83 0.47
C LEU A 214 16.07 -4.13 -0.21
N LEU A 215 16.90 -4.68 -1.08
CA LEU A 215 16.76 -6.02 -1.65
C LEU A 215 17.77 -6.96 -0.97
N VAL A 216 17.31 -8.10 -0.47
CA VAL A 216 18.13 -9.15 0.16
C VAL A 216 17.82 -10.52 -0.46
N PRO A 217 18.70 -11.53 -0.33
CA PRO A 217 18.37 -12.88 -0.73
C PRO A 217 17.35 -13.52 0.25
N THR A 218 16.61 -14.54 -0.19
CA THR A 218 15.64 -15.27 0.66
C THR A 218 16.25 -15.91 1.91
N GLU A 219 17.56 -16.15 1.90
CA GLU A 219 18.34 -16.71 2.99
C GLU A 219 18.70 -15.67 4.07
N SER A 220 18.37 -14.39 3.85
CA SER A 220 18.67 -13.31 4.77
C SER A 220 18.11 -13.57 6.18
N PRO A 221 18.83 -13.17 7.24
CA PRO A 221 18.33 -13.28 8.61
C PRO A 221 17.15 -12.36 8.91
N LEU A 222 16.85 -11.39 8.04
CA LEU A 222 15.72 -10.49 8.20
C LEU A 222 14.38 -11.24 8.06
N PRO A 223 13.36 -10.92 8.89
CA PRO A 223 12.07 -11.62 8.88
C PRO A 223 11.16 -11.17 7.73
N VAL A 224 11.58 -11.35 6.48
CA VAL A 224 10.84 -10.99 5.26
C VAL A 224 10.11 -12.23 4.73
N THR A 225 8.95 -12.52 5.30
CA THR A 225 8.26 -13.82 5.11
C THR A 225 6.96 -13.75 4.32
N THR A 226 6.44 -12.57 4.02
CA THR A 226 5.19 -12.42 3.28
C THR A 226 5.46 -12.46 1.79
N ASP A 227 5.00 -13.50 1.11
CA ASP A 227 4.96 -13.60 -0.35
C ASP A 227 4.04 -12.49 -0.90
N ARG A 228 4.65 -11.39 -1.37
CA ARG A 228 3.95 -10.13 -1.58
C ARG A 228 3.42 -9.99 -3.00
N TYR A 229 4.21 -10.41 -3.97
CA TYR A 229 3.85 -10.44 -5.39
C TYR A 229 4.75 -11.41 -6.16
N LEU A 230 4.27 -11.86 -7.32
CA LEU A 230 5.04 -12.66 -8.27
C LEU A 230 5.61 -11.74 -9.33
N LEU A 231 6.82 -12.03 -9.78
CA LEU A 231 7.33 -11.54 -11.06
C LEU A 231 7.36 -12.72 -12.02
N ALA A 232 6.93 -12.49 -13.26
CA ALA A 232 7.00 -13.49 -14.31
C ALA A 232 7.47 -12.88 -15.62
N ARG A 233 8.16 -13.69 -16.43
CA ARG A 233 8.45 -13.36 -17.82
C ARG A 233 7.65 -14.27 -18.75
N THR A 234 6.97 -13.67 -19.71
CA THR A 234 6.18 -14.36 -20.72
C THR A 234 6.97 -14.55 -22.01
N ALA A 235 6.60 -15.56 -22.81
CA ALA A 235 7.24 -15.86 -24.09
C ALA A 235 7.08 -14.73 -25.13
N GLU A 236 5.92 -14.09 -25.14
CA GLU A 236 5.56 -12.97 -26.00
C GLU A 236 5.00 -11.82 -25.14
N PRO A 237 4.97 -10.57 -25.66
CA PRO A 237 4.32 -9.46 -24.95
C PRO A 237 2.90 -9.81 -24.51
N LEU A 238 2.55 -9.50 -23.27
CA LEU A 238 1.28 -9.93 -22.69
C LEU A 238 0.10 -9.29 -23.45
N ASN A 239 -0.78 -10.14 -23.98
CA ASN A 239 -1.99 -9.70 -24.69
C ASN A 239 -3.23 -9.76 -23.78
N GLY A 240 -4.36 -9.23 -24.25
CA GLY A 240 -5.62 -9.18 -23.48
C GLY A 240 -6.08 -10.55 -22.95
N PRO A 241 -6.15 -11.61 -23.78
CA PRO A 241 -6.47 -12.97 -23.30
C PRO A 241 -5.49 -13.51 -22.26
N GLY A 242 -4.18 -13.33 -22.44
CA GLY A 242 -3.17 -13.74 -21.47
C GLY A 242 -3.30 -12.99 -20.14
N ARG A 243 -3.55 -11.67 -20.20
CA ARG A 243 -3.83 -10.85 -19.00
C ARG A 243 -5.06 -11.35 -18.25
N ALA A 244 -6.16 -11.61 -18.95
CA ALA A 244 -7.38 -12.15 -18.36
C ALA A 244 -7.14 -13.51 -17.70
N ARG A 245 -6.33 -14.37 -18.34
CA ARG A 245 -5.96 -15.68 -17.80
C ARG A 245 -5.13 -15.57 -16.52
N LEU A 246 -4.11 -14.73 -16.49
CA LEU A 246 -3.27 -14.55 -15.29
C LEU A 246 -4.06 -13.95 -14.12
N LEU A 247 -4.96 -13.00 -14.39
CA LEU A 247 -5.89 -12.46 -13.39
C LEU A 247 -6.89 -13.50 -12.88
N GLU A 248 -7.41 -14.36 -13.76
CA GLU A 248 -8.28 -15.47 -13.37
C GLU A 248 -7.57 -16.42 -12.38
N LEU A 249 -6.31 -16.75 -12.65
CA LEU A 249 -5.49 -17.61 -11.78
C LEU A 249 -5.21 -16.95 -10.43
N ALA A 250 -4.90 -15.66 -10.42
CA ALA A 250 -4.63 -14.90 -9.21
C ALA A 250 -5.87 -14.71 -8.32
N GLY A 251 -7.07 -14.82 -8.90
CA GLY A 251 -8.34 -14.68 -8.19
C GLY A 251 -8.79 -13.23 -7.99
N GLY A 252 -9.90 -13.05 -7.28
CA GLY A 252 -10.49 -11.73 -7.03
C GLY A 252 -9.62 -10.85 -6.12
N GLY A 253 -9.64 -9.53 -6.35
CA GLY A 253 -8.78 -8.58 -5.62
C GLY A 253 -7.30 -8.67 -6.00
N SER A 254 -7.00 -9.22 -7.17
CA SER A 254 -5.64 -9.26 -7.73
C SER A 254 -5.33 -8.06 -8.62
N GLY A 255 -4.07 -7.63 -8.61
CA GLY A 255 -3.52 -6.66 -9.53
C GLY A 255 -2.54 -7.33 -10.49
N LEU A 256 -2.52 -6.87 -11.74
CA LEU A 256 -1.55 -7.30 -12.74
C LEU A 256 -1.00 -6.08 -13.47
N GLU A 257 0.31 -5.90 -13.32
CA GLU A 257 1.08 -4.83 -13.94
C GLU A 257 2.00 -5.40 -15.02
N VAL A 258 2.15 -4.67 -16.12
CA VAL A 258 3.00 -5.04 -17.26
C VAL A 258 4.16 -4.06 -17.35
N GLY A 259 5.36 -4.58 -17.62
CA GLY A 259 6.56 -3.78 -17.75
C GLY A 259 6.40 -2.75 -18.87
N GLY A 260 6.74 -1.50 -18.55
CA GLY A 260 6.57 -0.36 -19.46
C GLY A 260 5.20 0.33 -19.36
N GLU A 261 4.20 -0.27 -18.71
CA GLU A 261 2.91 0.37 -18.40
C GLU A 261 2.93 1.09 -17.04
N VAL A 262 3.78 0.62 -16.11
CA VAL A 262 3.97 1.21 -14.78
C VAL A 262 5.41 1.66 -14.56
N PRO A 263 5.68 2.64 -13.68
CA PRO A 263 7.04 3.11 -13.39
C PRO A 263 7.94 2.00 -12.82
N VAL A 264 7.38 1.15 -11.96
CA VAL A 264 8.08 0.02 -11.34
C VAL A 264 7.14 -1.18 -11.17
N LEU A 265 7.66 -2.38 -11.43
CA LEU A 265 6.92 -3.64 -11.26
C LEU A 265 6.91 -4.07 -9.79
N ARG A 266 5.79 -3.85 -9.11
CA ARG A 266 5.61 -4.15 -7.70
C ARG A 266 4.14 -4.35 -7.34
N HIS A 267 3.90 -4.80 -6.12
CA HIS A 267 2.59 -4.67 -5.49
C HIS A 267 2.23 -3.18 -5.32
N ALA A 268 0.95 -2.84 -5.50
CA ALA A 268 0.45 -1.47 -5.38
C ALA A 268 1.23 -0.48 -6.27
N ALA A 269 1.38 -0.78 -7.56
CA ALA A 269 2.12 0.07 -8.50
C ALA A 269 1.41 1.41 -8.82
N GLY A 270 0.14 1.55 -8.44
CA GLY A 270 -0.64 2.79 -8.60
C GLY A 270 -0.38 3.86 -7.54
N VAL A 271 0.45 3.58 -6.54
CA VAL A 271 0.86 4.49 -5.46
C VAL A 271 2.37 4.69 -5.45
N MET A 272 2.86 5.72 -4.76
CA MET A 272 4.31 5.95 -4.69
C MET A 272 5.02 4.87 -3.86
N PRO A 273 6.10 4.26 -4.39
CA PRO A 273 7.00 3.42 -3.59
C PRO A 273 7.53 4.16 -2.36
N PRO A 274 7.67 3.51 -1.19
CA PRO A 274 8.17 4.14 0.03
C PRO A 274 9.51 4.86 -0.13
N ALA A 275 10.44 4.33 -0.92
CA ALA A 275 11.72 4.97 -1.18
C ALA A 275 11.55 6.35 -1.84
N ARG A 276 10.76 6.41 -2.92
CA ARG A 276 10.50 7.64 -3.69
C ARG A 276 9.65 8.63 -2.90
N LEU A 277 8.66 8.14 -2.17
CA LEU A 277 7.88 8.94 -1.24
C LEU A 277 8.81 9.69 -0.28
N LYS A 278 9.80 9.02 0.31
CA LYS A 278 10.74 9.64 1.25
C LYS A 278 11.70 10.63 0.60
N VAL A 279 12.12 10.40 -0.64
CA VAL A 279 12.89 11.39 -1.42
C VAL A 279 12.12 12.71 -1.50
N HIS A 280 10.81 12.66 -1.73
CA HIS A 280 9.99 13.86 -1.95
C HIS A 280 9.44 14.49 -0.67
N PHE A 281 8.94 13.70 0.27
CA PHE A 281 8.23 14.16 1.47
C PHE A 281 9.03 14.00 2.76
N GLY A 282 10.29 13.58 2.62
CA GLY A 282 11.17 13.31 3.75
C GLY A 282 10.84 12.00 4.46
N GLU A 283 11.76 11.61 5.32
CA GLU A 283 11.61 10.46 6.19
C GLU A 283 11.54 10.92 7.65
N PHE A 284 10.62 10.33 8.41
CA PHE A 284 10.53 10.52 9.86
C PHE A 284 10.85 9.22 10.59
N ALA A 285 11.51 9.36 11.74
CA ALA A 285 11.55 8.29 12.73
C ALA A 285 10.19 8.20 13.45
N TYR A 286 9.86 7.02 13.99
CA TYR A 286 8.64 6.84 14.78
C TYR A 286 8.79 5.85 15.94
N THR A 287 7.88 5.97 16.90
CA THR A 287 7.61 4.98 17.94
C THR A 287 6.17 4.49 17.85
N ASP A 288 5.88 3.34 18.48
CA ASP A 288 4.52 2.80 18.53
C ASP A 288 3.62 3.64 19.45
N GLY A 289 2.42 3.95 18.98
CA GLY A 289 1.34 4.52 19.76
C GLY A 289 0.25 3.48 20.08
N PRO A 290 -0.89 3.91 20.65
CA PRO A 290 -1.99 2.99 20.93
C PRO A 290 -2.64 2.45 19.65
N GLY A 291 -2.87 1.14 19.60
CA GLY A 291 -3.51 0.49 18.46
C GLY A 291 -2.65 0.55 17.20
N ARG A 292 -3.15 1.24 16.16
CA ARG A 292 -2.42 1.44 14.89
C ARG A 292 -1.69 2.79 14.81
N TRP A 293 -1.89 3.67 15.78
CA TRP A 293 -1.29 5.01 15.77
C TRP A 293 0.21 4.95 16.05
N ILE A 294 0.94 5.94 15.55
CA ILE A 294 2.37 6.10 15.79
C ILE A 294 2.66 7.51 16.32
N HIS A 295 3.81 7.67 16.97
CA HIS A 295 4.35 8.99 17.30
C HIS A 295 5.51 9.30 16.36
N GLN A 296 5.40 10.39 15.60
CA GLN A 296 6.41 10.80 14.61
C GLN A 296 7.49 11.70 15.22
N GLY A 297 8.64 11.73 14.57
CA GLY A 297 9.77 12.59 14.91
C GLY A 297 9.36 14.07 14.91
N ALA A 298 9.79 14.79 15.96
CA ALA A 298 9.39 16.18 16.13
C ALA A 298 10.07 17.12 15.12
N SER A 299 11.26 16.77 14.60
CA SER A 299 11.94 17.54 13.56
C SER A 299 11.17 17.53 12.24
N TRP A 300 10.72 16.36 11.79
CA TRP A 300 9.93 16.20 10.58
C TRP A 300 8.62 16.97 10.69
N LEU A 301 7.90 16.87 11.82
CA LEU A 301 6.68 17.65 12.05
C LEU A 301 6.96 19.16 11.99
N ARG A 302 8.03 19.65 12.61
CA ARG A 302 8.36 21.10 12.51
C ARG A 302 8.67 21.54 11.08
N GLU A 303 9.23 20.66 10.25
CA GLU A 303 9.72 21.01 8.92
C GLU A 303 8.73 20.74 7.77
N TYR A 304 7.83 19.77 7.93
CA TYR A 304 6.97 19.31 6.83
C TYR A 304 5.49 19.39 7.13
N TYR A 305 5.10 19.42 8.39
CA TYR A 305 3.69 19.52 8.77
C TYR A 305 3.22 20.97 8.82
N ALA A 306 1.99 21.23 8.36
CA ALA A 306 1.30 22.49 8.56
C ALA A 306 -0.21 22.30 8.66
N GLU A 307 -0.86 23.24 9.36
CA GLU A 307 -2.30 23.42 9.34
C GLU A 307 -2.62 24.68 8.53
N GLU A 308 -3.38 24.52 7.45
CA GLU A 308 -3.79 25.66 6.63
C GLU A 308 -5.22 25.52 6.13
N SER A 309 -5.81 26.62 5.66
CA SER A 309 -7.16 26.58 5.07
C SER A 309 -7.13 26.07 3.64
N VAL A 310 -8.07 25.17 3.33
CA VAL A 310 -8.33 24.61 2.00
C VAL A 310 -9.79 24.92 1.61
N PRO A 311 -10.07 25.35 0.37
CA PRO A 311 -11.44 25.53 -0.09
C PRO A 311 -12.29 24.27 0.15
N ILE A 312 -13.56 24.46 0.49
CA ILE A 312 -14.52 23.39 0.86
C ILE A 312 -14.18 22.71 2.21
N LEU A 313 -12.95 22.24 2.40
CA LEU A 313 -12.55 21.41 3.55
C LEU A 313 -12.25 22.20 4.83
N GLY A 314 -12.00 23.51 4.74
CA GLY A 314 -11.72 24.35 5.91
C GLY A 314 -10.29 24.20 6.43
N ALA A 315 -10.10 24.22 7.75
CA ALA A 315 -8.79 24.03 8.36
C ALA A 315 -8.35 22.56 8.23
N THR A 316 -7.18 22.34 7.65
CA THR A 316 -6.69 21.01 7.30
C THR A 316 -5.21 20.86 7.69
N GLU A 317 -4.89 19.73 8.31
CA GLU A 317 -3.55 19.35 8.76
C GLU A 317 -2.92 18.39 7.74
N CYS A 318 -1.85 18.80 7.05
CA CYS A 318 -1.20 18.05 5.97
C CYS A 318 0.32 18.25 5.94
N HIS A 319 0.99 17.54 5.04
CA HIS A 319 2.30 17.94 4.51
C HIS A 319 2.22 19.31 3.83
N ARG A 320 3.27 20.14 3.94
CA ARG A 320 3.34 21.46 3.32
C ARG A 320 3.17 21.41 1.80
N ASP A 321 3.81 20.44 1.15
CA ASP A 321 3.71 20.25 -0.31
C ASP A 321 2.36 19.69 -0.78
N MET A 322 1.49 19.24 0.13
CA MET A 322 0.12 18.82 -0.19
C MET A 322 -0.80 20.02 -0.47
N PHE A 323 -0.55 21.17 0.16
CA PHE A 323 -1.47 22.30 0.07
C PHE A 323 -1.62 22.89 -1.33
N PRO A 324 -0.56 23.09 -2.14
CA PRO A 324 -0.73 23.61 -3.49
C PRO A 324 -1.66 22.78 -4.38
N PRO A 325 -1.46 21.45 -4.57
CA PRO A 325 -2.35 20.65 -5.41
C PRO A 325 -3.75 20.50 -4.80
N LEU A 326 -3.85 20.29 -3.48
CA LEU A 326 -5.16 20.11 -2.83
C LEU A 326 -6.03 21.37 -2.92
N ARG A 327 -5.44 22.56 -2.73
CA ARG A 327 -6.15 23.83 -2.91
C ARG A 327 -6.58 24.06 -4.35
N ALA A 328 -5.72 23.75 -5.30
CA ALA A 328 -6.02 23.91 -6.72
C ALA A 328 -7.21 23.02 -7.12
N ALA A 329 -7.22 21.76 -6.66
CA ALA A 329 -8.34 20.83 -6.89
C ALA A 329 -9.65 21.34 -6.29
N MET A 330 -9.64 21.70 -4.99
CA MET A 330 -10.86 22.18 -4.33
C MET A 330 -11.33 23.53 -4.91
N GLN A 331 -10.42 24.41 -5.31
CA GLN A 331 -10.77 25.67 -5.97
C GLN A 331 -11.37 25.43 -7.36
N GLU A 332 -10.85 24.48 -8.13
CA GLU A 332 -11.43 24.14 -9.43
C GLU A 332 -12.86 23.60 -9.29
N LEU A 333 -13.13 22.76 -8.28
CA LEU A 333 -14.50 22.33 -7.98
C LEU A 333 -15.41 23.52 -7.66
N VAL A 334 -14.93 24.51 -6.91
CA VAL A 334 -15.68 25.75 -6.65
C VAL A 334 -15.94 26.51 -7.96
N ASP A 335 -14.92 26.72 -8.78
CA ASP A 335 -15.02 27.49 -10.03
C ASP A 335 -15.96 26.83 -11.05
N ARG A 336 -16.02 25.50 -11.05
CA ARG A 336 -16.95 24.70 -11.88
C ARG A 336 -18.37 24.62 -11.31
N GLY A 337 -18.63 25.17 -10.12
CA GLY A 337 -19.93 25.06 -9.44
C GLY A 337 -20.22 23.69 -8.84
N LEU A 338 -19.17 22.86 -8.66
CA LEU A 338 -19.22 21.47 -8.21
C LEU A 338 -18.88 21.30 -6.72
N ALA A 339 -18.67 22.38 -5.97
CA ALA A 339 -18.33 22.31 -4.54
C ALA A 339 -19.33 21.49 -3.70
N HIS A 340 -20.59 21.39 -4.14
CA HIS A 340 -21.64 20.62 -3.48
C HIS A 340 -21.46 19.11 -3.57
N LEU A 341 -20.55 18.62 -4.41
CA LEU A 341 -20.23 17.19 -4.53
C LEU A 341 -19.33 16.70 -3.39
N VAL A 342 -18.61 17.62 -2.73
CA VAL A 342 -17.74 17.31 -1.58
C VAL A 342 -18.50 17.66 -0.31
N ASP A 343 -18.71 16.66 0.54
CA ASP A 343 -19.28 16.83 1.86
C ASP A 343 -18.17 17.15 2.87
N ALA A 344 -18.06 18.43 3.23
CA ALA A 344 -17.06 18.90 4.19
C ALA A 344 -17.28 18.35 5.61
N ASP A 345 -18.50 17.95 5.97
CA ASP A 345 -18.80 17.33 7.27
C ASP A 345 -18.43 15.83 7.28
N ASP A 346 -18.16 15.24 6.12
CA ASP A 346 -17.75 13.83 5.91
C ASP A 346 -16.31 13.71 5.36
N TYR A 347 -15.46 14.67 5.74
CA TYR A 347 -14.02 14.68 5.47
C TYR A 347 -13.26 13.83 6.51
N GLY A 348 -12.54 12.80 6.04
CA GLY A 348 -11.78 11.86 6.88
C GLY A 348 -10.42 12.35 7.35
N GLY A 349 -9.99 13.53 6.89
CA GLY A 349 -8.71 14.14 7.26
C GLY A 349 -7.58 13.84 6.28
N CYS A 350 -6.46 14.53 6.49
CA CYS A 350 -5.27 14.42 5.65
C CYS A 350 -4.10 13.78 6.41
N TRP A 351 -3.80 14.32 7.59
CA TRP A 351 -2.83 13.74 8.50
C TRP A 351 -3.49 12.82 9.54
N ALA A 352 -3.14 11.54 9.47
CA ALA A 352 -3.54 10.53 10.44
C ALA A 352 -2.40 9.51 10.60
N PRO A 353 -1.42 9.75 11.48
CA PRO A 353 -0.21 8.94 11.57
C PRO A 353 -0.47 7.56 12.16
N ARG A 354 -0.65 6.59 11.25
CA ARG A 354 -0.99 5.21 11.59
C ARG A 354 -0.42 4.20 10.60
N THR A 355 -0.36 2.94 11.03
CA THR A 355 -0.14 1.80 10.14
C THR A 355 -1.41 1.42 9.37
N GLN A 356 -1.25 0.70 8.26
CA GLN A 356 -2.35 0.21 7.42
C GLN A 356 -3.05 -1.04 8.00
N GLY A 357 -2.69 -1.48 9.22
CA GLY A 357 -3.09 -2.80 9.76
C GLY A 357 -2.05 -3.89 9.56
N SER A 358 -0.99 -3.60 8.79
CA SER A 358 0.28 -4.32 8.76
C SER A 358 1.38 -3.48 9.43
N ALA A 359 2.65 -3.87 9.30
CA ALA A 359 3.78 -3.03 9.70
C ALA A 359 4.00 -1.80 8.78
N ALA A 360 3.39 -1.80 7.59
CA ALA A 360 3.49 -0.69 6.64
C ALA A 360 2.73 0.54 7.15
N LEU A 361 3.33 1.71 6.96
CA LEU A 361 2.72 2.99 7.30
C LEU A 361 1.72 3.42 6.22
N SER A 362 0.64 4.08 6.62
CA SER A 362 -0.32 4.69 5.70
C SER A 362 0.25 5.98 5.11
N SER A 363 -0.12 6.33 3.87
CA SER A 363 0.19 7.64 3.25
C SER A 363 -0.33 8.83 4.07
N HIS A 364 -1.39 8.64 4.88
CA HIS A 364 -1.85 9.62 5.85
C HIS A 364 -0.80 9.95 6.94
N ALA A 365 0.16 9.05 7.19
CA ALA A 365 1.25 9.34 8.12
C ALA A 365 2.21 10.41 7.57
N TRP A 366 2.34 10.53 6.25
CA TRP A 366 3.07 11.63 5.63
C TRP A 366 2.21 12.86 5.36
N GLY A 367 0.89 12.82 5.60
CA GLY A 367 0.01 13.94 5.31
C GLY A 367 -0.11 14.26 3.81
N ILE A 368 -0.01 13.22 2.96
CA ILE A 368 -0.08 13.29 1.50
C ILE A 368 -1.30 12.57 0.92
N ALA A 369 -2.23 12.16 1.79
CA ALA A 369 -3.49 11.54 1.42
C ALA A 369 -4.66 12.34 2.00
N VAL A 370 -5.84 12.24 1.40
CA VAL A 370 -7.11 12.79 1.89
C VAL A 370 -8.23 11.79 1.68
N ASP A 371 -9.11 11.67 2.66
CA ASP A 371 -10.33 10.86 2.55
C ASP A 371 -11.56 11.80 2.40
N LEU A 372 -12.27 11.73 1.27
CA LEU A 372 -13.45 12.55 0.97
C LEU A 372 -14.72 11.69 0.99
N ASN A 373 -15.87 12.26 1.39
CA ASN A 373 -17.19 11.62 1.35
C ASN A 373 -17.18 10.19 1.94
N VAL A 374 -16.56 10.03 3.12
CA VAL A 374 -16.20 8.77 3.76
C VAL A 374 -17.39 7.81 3.91
N ALA A 375 -18.53 8.28 4.39
CA ALA A 375 -19.69 7.45 4.72
C ALA A 375 -20.27 6.69 3.51
N GLY A 376 -20.08 7.21 2.30
CA GLY A 376 -20.51 6.58 1.05
C GLY A 376 -19.42 5.75 0.35
N ASN A 377 -18.16 5.84 0.80
CA ASN A 377 -17.00 5.42 0.02
C ASN A 377 -15.97 4.61 0.84
N HIS A 378 -16.46 3.80 1.78
CA HIS A 378 -15.60 2.99 2.63
C HIS A 378 -14.71 2.00 1.86
N TYR A 379 -13.55 1.71 2.43
CA TYR A 379 -12.65 0.65 1.98
C TYR A 379 -13.37 -0.70 1.76
N GLY A 380 -13.13 -1.29 0.59
CA GLY A 380 -13.70 -2.56 0.14
C GLY A 380 -15.17 -2.49 -0.31
N ALA A 381 -15.82 -1.34 -0.24
CA ALA A 381 -17.15 -1.12 -0.81
C ALA A 381 -17.07 -0.75 -2.29
N GLU A 382 -18.19 -0.89 -3.00
CA GLU A 382 -18.34 -0.35 -4.35
C GLU A 382 -18.12 1.18 -4.31
N PRO A 383 -17.15 1.74 -5.06
CA PRO A 383 -16.92 3.17 -5.05
C PRO A 383 -18.12 3.95 -5.59
N THR A 384 -18.50 5.01 -4.89
CA THR A 384 -19.61 5.91 -5.29
C THR A 384 -19.19 7.37 -5.42
N MET A 385 -17.87 7.64 -5.38
CA MET A 385 -17.31 8.97 -5.53
C MET A 385 -17.75 9.57 -6.88
N PRO A 386 -18.29 10.80 -6.90
CA PRO A 386 -18.60 11.50 -8.15
C PRO A 386 -17.39 11.55 -9.08
N GLU A 387 -17.59 11.16 -10.34
CA GLU A 387 -16.53 11.11 -11.37
C GLU A 387 -15.87 12.48 -11.53
N GLU A 388 -16.62 13.57 -11.40
CA GLU A 388 -16.08 14.92 -11.50
C GLU A 388 -15.08 15.26 -10.38
N ILE A 389 -15.23 14.68 -9.19
CA ILE A 389 -14.22 14.81 -8.12
C ILE A 389 -12.98 14.05 -8.52
N VAL A 390 -13.14 12.80 -8.98
CA VAL A 390 -12.02 11.93 -9.37
C VAL A 390 -11.19 12.58 -10.48
N GLU A 391 -11.84 13.09 -11.52
CA GLU A 391 -11.19 13.79 -12.64
C GLU A 391 -10.39 15.02 -12.18
N VAL A 392 -10.99 15.87 -11.35
CA VAL A 392 -10.31 17.08 -10.85
C VAL A 392 -9.13 16.69 -9.98
N MET A 393 -9.30 15.78 -9.03
CA MET A 393 -8.20 15.30 -8.19
C MET A 393 -7.06 14.71 -9.05
N ALA A 394 -7.38 13.87 -10.04
CA ALA A 394 -6.39 13.29 -10.95
C ALA A 394 -5.60 14.35 -11.73
N ALA A 395 -6.28 15.41 -12.21
CA ALA A 395 -5.67 16.54 -12.90
C ALA A 395 -4.68 17.33 -12.03
N HIS A 396 -4.90 17.35 -10.71
CA HIS A 396 -4.04 18.02 -9.72
C HIS A 396 -3.01 17.10 -9.06
N GLY A 397 -2.76 15.92 -9.62
CA GLY A 397 -1.65 15.06 -9.21
C GLY A 397 -2.02 13.93 -8.25
N PHE A 398 -3.31 13.74 -7.94
CA PHE A 398 -3.74 12.65 -7.08
C PHE A 398 -3.98 11.36 -7.87
N THR A 399 -3.76 10.23 -7.24
CA THR A 399 -4.35 8.94 -7.64
C THR A 399 -5.56 8.67 -6.75
N TRP A 400 -6.49 7.84 -7.22
CA TRP A 400 -7.73 7.52 -6.52
C TRP A 400 -7.77 6.06 -6.11
N GLY A 401 -8.11 5.80 -4.86
CA GLY A 401 -8.19 4.45 -4.31
C GLY A 401 -9.33 3.60 -4.87
N GLY A 402 -10.34 4.22 -5.49
CA GLY A 402 -11.46 3.50 -6.10
C GLY A 402 -11.08 2.58 -7.25
N ASP A 403 -9.96 2.85 -7.93
CA ASP A 403 -9.48 2.05 -9.06
C ASP A 403 -8.60 0.86 -8.64
N TRP A 404 -8.34 0.70 -7.33
CA TRP A 404 -7.50 -0.37 -6.82
C TRP A 404 -8.21 -1.73 -6.85
N PRO A 405 -7.47 -2.86 -6.90
CA PRO A 405 -8.08 -4.19 -6.87
C PRO A 405 -9.03 -4.44 -5.70
N VAL A 406 -8.74 -3.81 -4.55
CA VAL A 406 -9.69 -3.65 -3.46
C VAL A 406 -9.93 -2.15 -3.32
N PRO A 407 -11.12 -1.67 -3.71
CA PRO A 407 -11.35 -0.25 -3.81
C PRO A 407 -11.30 0.46 -2.46
N ASP A 408 -10.76 1.67 -2.43
CA ASP A 408 -10.86 2.62 -1.33
C ASP A 408 -11.42 3.94 -1.88
N GLY A 409 -12.75 3.98 -2.06
CA GLY A 409 -13.40 5.04 -2.82
C GLY A 409 -13.26 6.44 -2.20
N MET A 410 -13.01 6.53 -0.89
CA MET A 410 -12.83 7.79 -0.18
C MET A 410 -11.43 8.36 -0.39
N HIS A 411 -10.47 7.51 -0.71
CA HIS A 411 -9.05 7.80 -0.60
C HIS A 411 -8.47 8.41 -1.87
N PHE A 412 -7.78 9.55 -1.69
CA PHE A 412 -6.92 10.14 -2.70
C PHE A 412 -5.54 10.37 -2.11
N GLU A 413 -4.49 10.03 -2.85
CA GLU A 413 -3.12 10.35 -2.42
C GLU A 413 -2.32 11.01 -3.54
N LEU A 414 -1.47 11.96 -3.15
CA LEU A 414 -0.65 12.74 -4.05
C LEU A 414 0.47 11.88 -4.60
N VAL A 415 0.66 11.88 -5.92
CA VAL A 415 1.74 11.15 -6.60
C VAL A 415 2.54 12.14 -7.45
N VAL A 416 3.81 12.35 -7.08
CA VAL A 416 4.68 13.36 -7.73
C VAL A 416 5.60 12.79 -8.81
N ASP A 417 5.77 11.46 -8.84
CA ASP A 417 6.69 10.76 -9.73
C ASP A 417 6.02 10.27 -11.02
N ARG A 418 5.42 11.20 -11.77
CA ARG A 418 4.72 10.87 -13.03
C ARG A 418 5.72 10.81 -14.20
N GLU A 419 6.55 9.77 -14.26
CA GLU A 419 7.26 9.41 -15.50
C GLU A 419 6.34 8.74 -16.55
N LEU A 420 5.15 8.26 -16.17
CA LEU A 420 4.18 7.65 -17.09
C LEU A 420 2.74 8.15 -16.85
N PRO A 421 1.92 8.24 -17.92
CA PRO A 421 0.51 8.63 -17.82
C PRO A 421 -0.31 7.62 -17.01
N ILE A 422 -1.36 8.10 -16.35
CA ILE A 422 -2.32 7.29 -15.59
C ILE A 422 -3.04 6.35 -16.57
N PRO A 423 -3.18 5.05 -16.28
CA PRO A 423 -4.04 4.17 -17.06
C PRO A 423 -5.48 4.70 -17.09
N GLY A 424 -6.03 4.96 -18.28
CA GLY A 424 -7.38 5.51 -18.43
C GLY A 424 -7.46 6.95 -18.93
N GLN A 425 -6.33 7.61 -19.21
CA GLN A 425 -6.29 8.76 -20.14
C GLN A 425 -6.07 8.33 -21.59
#